data_AF-A0A1B0DMD1-F1
#
_entry.id   AF-A0A1B0DMD1-F1
#
_cell.length_a   1.000
_cell.length_b   1.000
_cell.length_c   1.000
_cell.angle_alpha   90.00
_cell.angle_beta   90.00
_cell.angle_gamma   90.00
#
_symmetry.space_group_name_H-M   'P 1'
#
loop_
_entity.id
_entity.type
_entity.pdbx_description
1 polymer ?
#
loop_
_entity_poly.entity_id
_entity_poly.type
_entity_poly.pdbx_seq_one_letter_code
_entity_poly.pdbx_strand_id
1 'polypeptide(L)'
;MYIDSQFFPVNPGSQVHLWEKEIAEDIPQINEFTLKIDEDVQKINELITKIAEDIPWINELIPKIAEDIPCTTRYIGPLCEVNNPCHTGPGPRCQNGGTCAPVLKDGTTSFTCRCPIGFTASLCEIPEKNACDSTPCNNGGSCILKSLEEYKCACAQGYTGVHCEKQNLCSSSPCRNGGTCTSLPGGAFKCHCPVGFKGAT
;
A
#
# COMPACT_ATOMS: atom_id res chain seq x y z
N MET A 1 -77.70 24.52 -57.46
CA MET A 1 -78.44 23.30 -57.85
C MET A 1 -78.43 22.42 -56.61
N TYR A 2 -79.62 22.21 -56.03
CA TYR A 2 -79.85 21.46 -54.80
C TYR A 2 -79.22 20.06 -54.90
N ILE A 3 -78.54 19.61 -53.85
CA ILE A 3 -78.26 18.19 -53.66
C ILE A 3 -78.99 17.75 -52.39
N ASP A 4 -79.82 16.76 -52.63
CA ASP A 4 -80.96 16.26 -51.88
C ASP A 4 -80.53 15.43 -50.66
N SER A 5 -81.19 15.65 -49.52
CA SER A 5 -80.99 14.90 -48.28
C SER A 5 -81.80 13.60 -48.33
N GLN A 6 -81.19 12.51 -48.79
CA GLN A 6 -81.78 11.18 -48.61
C GLN A 6 -81.50 10.67 -47.19
N PHE A 7 -82.54 10.74 -46.37
CA PHE A 7 -82.66 10.05 -45.09
C PHE A 7 -82.60 8.53 -45.30
N PHE A 8 -81.53 7.89 -44.84
CA PHE A 8 -81.58 6.48 -44.43
C PHE A 8 -82.05 6.43 -42.97
N PRO A 9 -82.99 5.53 -42.60
CA PRO A 9 -83.39 5.38 -41.22
C PRO A 9 -82.30 4.57 -40.49
N VAL A 10 -81.33 5.24 -39.86
CA VAL A 10 -80.49 4.60 -38.85
C VAL A 10 -81.24 4.69 -37.53
N ASN A 11 -81.69 3.55 -37.03
CA ASN A 11 -82.47 3.43 -35.80
C ASN A 11 -81.60 3.87 -34.60
N PRO A 12 -81.85 5.02 -33.93
CA PRO A 12 -80.89 5.63 -33.00
C PRO A 12 -80.73 4.89 -31.66
N GLY A 13 -81.55 3.86 -31.39
CA GLY A 13 -81.68 3.26 -30.06
C GLY A 13 -81.10 1.86 -29.88
N SER A 14 -80.54 1.19 -30.91
CA SER A 14 -80.15 -0.23 -30.79
C SER A 14 -78.63 -0.48 -30.72
N GLN A 15 -77.80 0.34 -31.35
CA GLN A 15 -76.34 0.18 -31.33
C GLN A 15 -75.67 0.81 -30.09
N VAL A 16 -76.21 1.93 -29.59
CA VAL A 16 -75.68 2.63 -28.41
C VAL A 16 -75.77 1.76 -27.15
N HIS A 17 -76.88 1.03 -26.98
CA HIS A 17 -77.08 0.14 -25.82
C HIS A 17 -76.31 -1.19 -25.88
N LEU A 18 -75.81 -1.59 -27.06
CA LEU A 18 -74.97 -2.79 -27.20
C LEU A 18 -73.54 -2.49 -26.76
N TRP A 19 -72.97 -1.35 -27.16
CA TRP A 19 -71.62 -0.95 -26.77
C TRP A 19 -71.52 -0.59 -25.29
N GLU A 20 -72.54 0.04 -24.71
CA GLU A 20 -72.60 0.29 -23.26
C GLU A 20 -72.59 -1.01 -22.45
N LYS A 21 -73.21 -2.08 -22.96
CA LYS A 21 -73.19 -3.41 -22.33
C LYS A 21 -71.84 -4.12 -22.50
N GLU A 22 -71.27 -4.08 -23.70
CA GLU A 22 -69.94 -4.65 -23.97
C GLU A 22 -68.86 -3.96 -23.11
N ILE A 23 -68.90 -2.62 -23.01
CA ILE A 23 -67.99 -1.86 -22.13
C ILE A 23 -68.19 -2.21 -20.66
N ALA A 24 -69.44 -2.40 -20.21
CA ALA A 24 -69.74 -2.77 -18.83
C ALA A 24 -69.22 -4.17 -18.44
N GLU A 25 -69.09 -5.08 -19.40
CA GLU A 25 -68.54 -6.43 -19.19
C GLU A 25 -67.00 -6.44 -19.07
N ASP A 26 -66.32 -5.46 -19.68
CA ASP A 26 -64.85 -5.33 -19.62
C ASP A 26 -64.35 -4.59 -18.36
N ILE A 27 -65.18 -3.71 -17.77
CA ILE A 27 -64.83 -2.92 -16.56
C ILE A 27 -64.30 -3.80 -15.40
N PRO A 28 -64.91 -4.95 -15.05
CA PRO A 28 -64.40 -5.81 -13.98
C PRO A 28 -62.99 -6.35 -14.26
N GLN A 29 -62.70 -6.75 -15.50
CA GLN A 29 -61.38 -7.25 -15.88
C GLN A 29 -60.34 -6.13 -15.83
N ILE A 30 -60.70 -4.92 -16.31
CA ILE A 30 -59.83 -3.74 -16.24
C ILE A 30 -59.50 -3.41 -14.78
N ASN A 31 -60.49 -3.43 -13.89
CA ASN A 31 -60.28 -3.18 -12.46
C ASN A 31 -59.37 -4.23 -11.82
N GLU A 32 -59.51 -5.51 -12.18
CA GLU A 32 -58.62 -6.59 -11.71
C GLU A 32 -57.18 -6.39 -12.20
N PHE A 33 -56.98 -5.98 -13.46
CA PHE A 33 -55.67 -5.61 -13.98
C PHE A 33 -55.07 -4.40 -13.25
N THR A 34 -55.87 -3.37 -12.98
CA THR A 34 -55.43 -2.20 -12.21
C THR A 34 -54.97 -2.58 -10.80
N LEU A 35 -55.72 -3.42 -10.10
CA LEU A 35 -55.34 -3.91 -8.76
C LEU A 35 -54.00 -4.67 -8.78
N LYS A 36 -53.78 -5.50 -9.80
CA LYS A 36 -52.52 -6.25 -9.95
C LYS A 36 -51.34 -5.32 -10.24
N ILE A 37 -51.55 -4.29 -11.05
CA ILE A 37 -50.55 -3.24 -11.30
C ILE A 37 -50.24 -2.49 -9.99
N ASP A 38 -51.25 -2.16 -9.19
CA ASP A 38 -51.06 -1.48 -7.90
C ASP A 38 -50.25 -2.35 -6.92
N GLU A 39 -50.52 -3.66 -6.85
CA GLU A 39 -49.72 -4.59 -6.05
C GLU A 39 -48.26 -4.66 -6.52
N ASP A 40 -48.03 -4.70 -7.84
CA ASP A 40 -46.67 -4.76 -8.38
C ASP A 40 -45.92 -3.43 -8.19
N VAL A 41 -46.61 -2.28 -8.28
CA VAL A 41 -46.07 -0.97 -7.93
C VAL A 41 -45.69 -0.91 -6.44
N GLN A 42 -46.51 -1.47 -5.55
CA GLN A 42 -46.15 -1.55 -4.13
C GLN A 42 -44.90 -2.41 -3.90
N LYS A 43 -44.78 -3.58 -4.53
CA LYS A 43 -43.57 -4.42 -4.44
C LYS A 43 -42.32 -3.70 -4.97
N ILE A 44 -42.44 -2.95 -6.06
CA ILE A 44 -41.35 -2.15 -6.61
C ILE A 44 -40.94 -1.05 -5.63
N ASN A 45 -41.90 -0.35 -5.03
CA ASN A 45 -41.62 0.70 -4.05
C ASN A 45 -40.90 0.14 -2.81
N GLU A 46 -41.31 -1.03 -2.31
CA GLU A 46 -40.61 -1.70 -1.21
C GLU A 46 -39.15 -2.06 -1.57
N LEU A 47 -38.90 -2.52 -2.79
CA LEU A 47 -37.55 -2.80 -3.27
C LEU A 47 -36.71 -1.52 -3.37
N ILE A 48 -37.28 -0.43 -3.87
CA ILE A 48 -36.62 0.88 -3.93
C ILE A 48 -36.24 1.34 -2.51
N THR A 49 -37.14 1.20 -1.54
CA THR A 49 -36.86 1.56 -0.14
C THR A 49 -35.72 0.71 0.43
N LYS A 50 -35.73 -0.61 0.22
CA LYS A 50 -34.65 -1.51 0.69
C LYS A 50 -33.30 -1.14 0.06
N ILE A 51 -33.26 -0.86 -1.24
CA ILE A 51 -32.04 -0.41 -1.92
C ILE A 51 -31.58 0.95 -1.38
N ALA A 52 -32.50 1.84 -1.05
CA ALA A 52 -32.19 3.15 -0.49
C ALA A 52 -31.62 3.07 0.94
N GLU A 53 -31.98 2.06 1.73
CA GLU A 53 -31.42 1.79 3.06
C GLU A 53 -29.94 1.38 3.02
N ASP A 54 -29.46 0.80 1.90
CA ASP A 54 -28.06 0.45 1.71
C ASP A 54 -27.19 1.64 1.26
N ILE A 55 -27.79 2.71 0.69
CA ILE A 55 -27.06 3.88 0.17
C ILE A 55 -26.17 4.56 1.24
N PRO A 56 -26.62 4.78 2.49
CA PRO A 56 -25.77 5.34 3.55
C PRO A 56 -24.53 4.49 3.84
N TRP A 57 -24.68 3.17 3.93
CA TRP A 57 -23.55 2.25 4.10
C TRP A 57 -22.59 2.32 2.91
N ILE A 58 -23.12 2.40 1.68
CA ILE A 58 -22.30 2.45 0.46
C ILE A 58 -21.49 3.74 0.45
N ASN A 59 -22.11 4.87 0.81
CA ASN A 59 -21.45 6.16 0.93
C ASN A 59 -20.37 6.18 2.02
N GLU A 60 -20.52 5.40 3.09
CA GLU A 60 -19.48 5.24 4.11
C GLU A 60 -18.33 4.33 3.69
N LEU A 61 -18.55 3.39 2.75
CA LEU A 61 -17.49 2.51 2.26
C LEU A 61 -16.61 3.15 1.18
N ILE A 62 -17.18 4.01 0.33
CA ILE A 62 -16.44 4.70 -0.74
C ILE A 62 -15.15 5.38 -0.22
N PRO A 63 -15.17 6.20 0.85
CA PRO A 63 -13.94 6.79 1.39
C PRO A 63 -13.00 5.75 2.02
N LYS A 64 -13.54 4.71 2.67
CA LYS A 64 -12.73 3.62 3.27
C LYS A 64 -11.97 2.80 2.23
N ILE A 65 -12.54 2.60 1.04
CA ILE A 65 -11.88 1.90 -0.07
C ILE A 65 -10.85 2.79 -0.76
N ALA A 66 -11.09 4.12 -0.82
CA ALA A 66 -10.18 5.06 -1.47
C ALA A 66 -8.91 5.36 -0.66
N GLU A 67 -8.95 5.30 0.68
CA GLU A 67 -7.77 5.53 1.53
C GLU A 67 -6.74 4.39 1.51
N ASP A 68 -7.15 3.18 1.12
CA ASP A 68 -6.32 1.97 1.22
C ASP A 68 -5.53 1.61 -0.06
N ILE A 69 -5.61 2.43 -1.12
CA ILE A 69 -4.76 2.23 -2.30
C ILE A 69 -3.51 3.12 -2.16
N PRO A 70 -2.39 2.60 -1.65
CA PRO A 70 -1.18 3.38 -1.57
C PRO A 70 -0.72 3.75 -2.97
N CYS A 71 -0.34 5.01 -3.15
CA CYS A 71 0.28 5.46 -4.39
C CYS A 71 1.51 4.61 -4.71
N THR A 72 1.77 4.41 -6.01
CA THR A 72 3.09 3.92 -6.43
C THR A 72 4.15 4.92 -5.95
N THR A 73 5.39 4.47 -5.73
CA THR A 73 6.47 5.32 -5.20
C THR A 73 6.72 6.59 -6.01
N ARG A 74 6.33 6.61 -7.30
CA ARG A 74 6.47 7.74 -8.21
C ARG A 74 5.45 8.87 -8.01
N TYR A 75 4.39 8.66 -7.24
CA TYR A 75 3.33 9.64 -7.04
C TYR A 75 3.00 9.84 -5.56
N ILE A 76 2.49 11.02 -5.22
CA ILE A 76 2.06 11.44 -3.89
C ILE A 76 0.75 12.22 -3.99
N GLY A 77 0.13 12.48 -2.84
CA GLY A 77 -1.16 13.16 -2.74
C GLY A 77 -2.31 12.19 -2.48
N PRO A 78 -3.47 12.69 -2.05
CA PRO A 78 -4.64 11.86 -1.71
C PRO A 78 -5.21 11.11 -2.92
N LEU A 79 -4.94 11.55 -4.14
CA LEU A 79 -5.39 10.93 -5.39
C LEU A 79 -4.20 10.47 -6.26
N CYS A 80 -2.98 10.42 -5.71
CA CYS A 80 -1.75 10.11 -6.43
C CYS A 80 -1.52 10.99 -7.68
N GLU A 81 -1.97 12.24 -7.60
CA GLU A 81 -2.02 13.19 -8.70
C GLU A 81 -0.70 13.97 -8.88
N VAL A 82 0.16 13.94 -7.86
CA VAL A 82 1.41 14.69 -7.84
C VAL A 82 2.60 13.77 -8.06
N ASN A 83 3.52 14.15 -8.97
CA ASN A 83 4.79 13.43 -9.12
C ASN A 83 5.62 13.53 -7.84
N ASN A 84 6.10 12.39 -7.35
CA ASN A 84 6.96 12.34 -6.18
C ASN A 84 8.34 12.98 -6.51
N PRO A 85 8.70 14.12 -5.89
CA PRO A 85 9.96 14.79 -6.16
C PRO A 85 11.19 13.93 -5.80
N CYS A 86 11.03 12.93 -4.93
CA CYS A 86 12.08 11.96 -4.57
C CYS A 86 12.47 10.99 -5.70
N HIS A 87 11.69 10.91 -6.79
CA HIS A 87 11.92 9.99 -7.91
C HIS A 87 12.08 10.71 -9.25
N THR A 88 12.45 11.98 -9.24
CA THR A 88 12.78 12.73 -10.45
C THR A 88 14.17 12.33 -10.96
N GLY A 89 14.37 12.13 -12.26
CA GLY A 89 15.70 11.86 -12.86
C GLY A 89 16.34 10.50 -12.53
N PRO A 90 17.59 10.28 -12.98
CA PRO A 90 18.33 9.05 -12.71
C PRO A 90 18.89 9.03 -11.28
N GLY A 91 18.79 7.88 -10.62
CA GLY A 91 19.39 7.64 -9.30
C GLY A 91 18.62 8.25 -8.12
N PRO A 92 19.11 8.00 -6.89
CA PRO A 92 18.50 8.55 -5.68
C PRO A 92 18.68 10.08 -5.61
N ARG A 93 17.66 10.78 -5.11
CA ARG A 93 17.74 12.25 -4.91
C ARG A 93 18.70 12.67 -3.81
N CYS A 94 18.72 11.92 -2.70
CA CYS A 94 19.65 12.15 -1.60
C CYS A 94 20.88 11.24 -1.78
N GLN A 95 22.07 11.82 -1.69
CA GLN A 95 23.34 11.12 -1.87
C GLN A 95 23.72 10.33 -0.61
N ASN A 96 24.75 9.49 -0.74
CA ASN A 96 25.39 8.78 0.38
C ASN A 96 24.42 8.00 1.31
N GLY A 97 23.32 7.47 0.76
CA GLY A 97 22.32 6.73 1.52
C GLY A 97 21.31 7.60 2.28
N GLY A 98 21.22 8.90 1.97
CA GLY A 98 20.21 9.79 2.53
C GLY A 98 18.78 9.32 2.26
N THR A 99 17.88 9.58 3.22
CA THR A 99 16.45 9.29 3.07
C THR A 99 15.75 10.52 2.52
N CYS A 100 15.05 10.40 1.40
CA CYS A 100 14.24 11.47 0.81
C CYS A 100 12.82 11.47 1.39
N ALA A 101 12.31 12.64 1.75
CA ALA A 101 10.92 12.85 2.13
C ALA A 101 10.27 13.91 1.22
N PRO A 102 9.15 13.60 0.54
CA PRO A 102 8.41 14.59 -0.22
C PRO A 102 7.73 15.59 0.73
N VAL A 103 7.64 16.85 0.30
CA VAL A 103 6.99 17.94 1.02
C VAL A 103 5.97 18.60 0.08
N LEU A 104 4.73 18.70 0.56
CA LEU A 104 3.64 19.39 -0.12
C LEU A 104 3.27 20.62 0.71
N LYS A 105 3.44 21.82 0.16
CA LYS A 105 3.10 23.07 0.83
C LYS A 105 2.47 24.05 -0.14
N ASP A 106 1.23 24.48 0.14
CA ASP A 106 0.50 25.49 -0.63
C ASP A 106 0.46 25.20 -2.15
N GLY A 107 0.26 23.93 -2.53
CA GLY A 107 0.25 23.49 -3.93
C GLY A 107 1.63 23.40 -4.60
N THR A 108 2.71 23.71 -3.87
CA THR A 108 4.09 23.52 -4.33
C THR A 108 4.68 22.22 -3.78
N THR A 109 5.38 21.50 -4.65
CA THR A 109 5.96 20.18 -4.36
C THR A 109 7.47 20.31 -4.25
N SER A 110 8.04 19.94 -3.10
CA SER A 110 9.47 19.93 -2.86
C SER A 110 9.89 18.65 -2.12
N PHE A 111 11.16 18.54 -1.75
CA PHE A 111 11.64 17.40 -0.98
C PHE A 111 12.68 17.86 0.04
N THR A 112 12.90 17.03 1.05
CA THR A 112 13.98 17.18 2.01
C THR A 112 14.76 15.88 2.12
N CYS A 113 16.06 16.00 2.36
CA CYS A 113 16.91 14.86 2.64
C CYS A 113 17.24 14.79 4.12
N ARG A 114 17.07 13.61 4.71
CA ARG A 114 17.60 13.27 6.02
C ARG A 114 18.90 12.51 5.83
N CYS A 115 20.00 13.14 6.22
CA CYS A 115 21.33 12.60 6.03
C CYS A 115 21.69 11.56 7.08
N PRO A 116 22.41 10.49 6.68
CA PRO A 116 23.02 9.58 7.63
C PRO A 116 24.17 10.28 8.37
N ILE A 117 24.54 9.74 9.53
CA ILE A 117 25.65 10.26 10.33
C ILE A 117 26.93 10.28 9.48
N GLY A 118 27.66 11.39 9.54
CA GLY A 118 28.88 11.62 8.75
C GLY A 118 28.65 12.32 7.41
N PHE A 119 27.41 12.72 7.08
CA PHE A 119 27.08 13.48 5.87
C PHE A 119 26.15 14.65 6.17
N THR A 120 26.26 15.70 5.36
CA THR A 120 25.58 16.98 5.57
C THR A 120 25.22 17.68 4.25
N ALA A 121 24.71 18.91 4.38
CA ALA A 121 24.10 19.72 3.33
C ALA A 121 22.74 19.16 2.84
N SER A 122 22.11 19.87 1.91
CA SER A 122 20.71 19.65 1.54
C SER A 122 20.45 18.35 0.80
N LEU A 123 21.48 17.75 0.16
CA LEU A 123 21.39 16.49 -0.56
C LEU A 123 22.31 15.41 0.04
N CYS A 124 22.86 15.63 1.24
CA CYS A 124 23.79 14.72 1.90
C CYS A 124 25.09 14.48 1.11
N GLU A 125 25.50 15.46 0.31
CA GLU A 125 26.61 15.38 -0.62
C GLU A 125 27.96 15.71 0.02
N ILE A 126 27.97 16.38 1.17
CA ILE A 126 29.20 16.80 1.84
C ILE A 126 29.49 15.81 2.98
N PRO A 127 30.65 15.13 2.99
CA PRO A 127 31.08 14.35 4.14
C PRO A 127 31.49 15.28 5.30
N GLU A 128 31.09 14.92 6.52
CA GLU A 128 31.51 15.61 7.74
C GLU A 128 32.70 14.91 8.39
N LYS A 129 33.58 15.69 9.02
CA LYS A 129 34.71 15.16 9.79
C LYS A 129 34.19 14.32 10.94
N ASN A 130 34.70 13.10 11.08
CA ASN A 130 34.19 12.13 12.03
C ASN A 130 35.27 11.17 12.55
N ALA A 131 34.91 10.32 13.52
CA ALA A 131 35.84 9.42 14.19
C ALA A 131 36.40 8.30 13.27
N CYS A 132 35.73 7.99 12.15
CA CYS A 132 36.21 7.00 11.18
C CYS A 132 37.28 7.56 10.23
N ASP A 133 37.51 8.87 10.17
CA ASP A 133 38.49 9.50 9.27
C ASP A 133 39.92 9.06 9.57
N SER A 134 40.19 8.63 10.80
CA SER A 134 41.49 8.09 11.23
C SER A 134 41.68 6.60 10.87
N THR A 135 40.72 5.98 10.17
CA THR A 135 40.69 4.55 9.84
C THR A 135 40.96 3.64 11.04
N PRO A 136 40.16 3.75 12.11
CA PRO A 136 40.49 3.10 13.38
C PRO A 136 40.30 1.57 13.42
N CYS A 137 39.68 0.98 12.39
CA CYS A 137 39.38 -0.45 12.35
C CYS A 137 40.46 -1.19 11.55
N ASN A 138 41.20 -2.07 12.21
CA ASN A 138 42.28 -2.84 11.61
C ASN A 138 41.76 -4.06 10.82
N ASN A 139 42.67 -4.71 10.09
CA ASN A 139 42.47 -6.02 9.48
C ASN A 139 41.21 -6.14 8.63
N GLY A 140 40.90 -5.09 7.85
CA GLY A 140 39.73 -5.05 6.97
C GLY A 140 38.39 -4.87 7.69
N GLY A 141 38.40 -4.46 8.96
CA GLY A 141 37.17 -4.09 9.67
C GLY A 141 36.51 -2.84 9.10
N SER A 142 35.18 -2.82 9.03
CA SER A 142 34.41 -1.65 8.61
C SER A 142 34.13 -0.75 9.82
N CYS A 143 34.40 0.55 9.69
CA CYS A 143 34.06 1.53 10.70
C CYS A 143 32.60 1.95 10.58
N ILE A 144 31.83 1.83 11.67
CA ILE A 144 30.41 2.18 11.73
C ILE A 144 30.25 3.31 12.75
N LEU A 145 29.86 4.50 12.28
CA LEU A 145 29.60 5.64 13.15
C LEU A 145 28.36 5.41 14.02
N LYS A 146 28.47 5.76 15.30
CA LYS A 146 27.35 5.93 16.24
C LYS A 146 27.01 7.41 16.44
N SER A 147 28.02 8.27 16.36
CA SER A 147 27.95 9.72 16.31
C SER A 147 29.14 10.24 15.49
N LEU A 148 29.34 11.56 15.39
CA LEU A 148 30.55 12.10 14.74
C LEU A 148 31.83 11.77 15.52
N GLU A 149 31.73 11.54 16.83
CA GLU A 149 32.88 11.28 17.72
C GLU A 149 32.98 9.82 18.15
N GLU A 150 31.90 9.05 18.03
CA GLU A 150 31.84 7.64 18.43
C GLU A 150 31.65 6.71 17.24
N TYR A 151 32.33 5.56 17.28
CA TYR A 151 32.21 4.51 16.28
C TYR A 151 32.26 3.11 16.91
N LYS A 152 32.00 2.11 16.07
CA LYS A 152 32.24 0.69 16.35
C LYS A 152 32.86 0.04 15.12
N CYS A 153 33.81 -0.87 15.32
CA CYS A 153 34.31 -1.69 14.23
C CYS A 153 33.46 -2.95 14.04
N ALA A 154 33.01 -3.18 12.81
CA ALA A 154 32.54 -4.48 12.36
C ALA A 154 33.72 -5.24 11.76
N CYS A 155 34.23 -6.23 12.51
CA CYS A 155 35.43 -6.95 12.12
C CYS A 155 35.17 -7.92 10.96
N ALA A 156 36.14 -8.01 10.05
CA ALA A 156 36.17 -9.03 9.02
C ALA A 156 36.24 -10.44 9.65
N GLN A 157 35.87 -11.45 8.86
CA GLN A 157 35.92 -12.84 9.31
C GLN A 157 37.33 -13.20 9.80
N GLY A 158 37.41 -13.80 11.00
CA GLY A 158 38.69 -14.16 11.61
C GLY A 158 39.36 -13.08 12.43
N TYR A 159 38.70 -11.94 12.65
CA TYR A 159 39.19 -10.88 13.54
C TYR A 159 38.16 -10.50 14.60
N THR A 160 38.65 -9.96 15.71
CA THR A 160 37.87 -9.51 16.87
C THR A 160 38.64 -8.43 17.63
N GLY A 161 38.07 -7.91 18.72
CA GLY A 161 38.60 -6.76 19.46
C GLY A 161 37.84 -5.47 19.14
N VAL A 162 38.18 -4.40 19.86
CA VAL A 162 37.50 -3.09 19.71
C VAL A 162 37.83 -2.46 18.36
N HIS A 163 39.08 -2.63 17.91
CA HIS A 163 39.62 -2.13 16.67
C HIS A 163 39.94 -3.26 15.68
N CYS A 164 39.36 -4.45 15.88
CA CYS A 164 39.63 -5.64 15.07
C CYS A 164 41.12 -6.05 15.05
N GLU A 165 41.85 -5.72 16.12
CA GLU A 165 43.28 -5.94 16.25
C GLU A 165 43.65 -7.39 16.61
N LYS A 166 42.69 -8.19 17.08
CA LYS A 166 42.92 -9.57 17.53
C LYS A 166 42.47 -10.56 16.47
N GLN A 167 43.31 -11.53 16.18
CA GLN A 167 42.94 -12.66 15.33
C GLN A 167 42.07 -13.66 16.11
N ASN A 168 40.94 -14.05 15.56
CA ASN A 168 40.11 -15.14 16.06
C ASN A 168 40.50 -16.44 15.35
N LEU A 169 41.36 -17.23 15.99
CA LEU A 169 41.89 -18.48 15.41
C LEU A 169 40.83 -19.59 15.30
N CYS A 170 39.69 -19.44 15.96
CA CYS A 170 38.59 -20.38 15.84
C CYS A 170 37.77 -20.19 14.55
N SER A 171 37.94 -19.08 13.81
CA SER A 171 37.17 -18.83 12.59
C SER A 171 37.45 -19.83 11.48
N SER A 172 38.66 -20.42 11.46
CA SER A 172 39.03 -21.48 10.51
C SER A 172 38.52 -22.86 10.91
N SER A 173 37.75 -22.96 12.01
CA SER A 173 37.26 -24.23 12.58
C SER A 173 38.38 -25.28 12.74
N PRO A 174 39.44 -24.98 13.50
CA PRO A 174 40.59 -25.87 13.62
C PRO A 174 40.25 -27.15 14.39
N CYS A 175 39.24 -27.13 15.27
CA CYS A 175 38.86 -28.27 16.08
C CYS A 175 38.06 -29.31 15.27
N ARG A 176 38.53 -30.56 15.26
CA ARG A 176 37.96 -31.70 14.53
C ARG A 176 37.09 -32.56 15.44
N ASN A 177 36.41 -33.54 14.84
CA ASN A 177 35.60 -34.55 15.53
C ASN A 177 34.54 -33.97 16.50
N GLY A 178 33.97 -32.81 16.17
CA GLY A 178 32.97 -32.15 16.99
C GLY A 178 33.50 -31.42 18.23
N GLY A 179 34.81 -31.18 18.34
CA GLY A 179 35.39 -30.38 19.43
C GLY A 179 35.03 -28.89 19.34
N THR A 180 34.86 -28.23 20.49
CA THR A 180 34.57 -26.79 20.54
C THR A 180 35.86 -25.97 20.67
N CYS A 181 35.95 -24.87 19.93
CA CYS A 181 37.13 -24.03 19.88
C CYS A 181 37.03 -22.82 20.82
N THR A 182 38.14 -22.46 21.46
CA THR A 182 38.29 -21.19 22.17
C THR A 182 39.57 -20.51 21.74
N SER A 183 39.45 -19.28 21.23
CA SER A 183 40.59 -18.46 20.86
C SER A 183 41.17 -17.84 22.12
N LEU A 184 42.49 -17.96 22.31
CA LEU A 184 43.21 -17.47 23.48
C LEU A 184 44.05 -16.23 23.12
N PRO A 185 44.34 -15.35 24.10
CA PRO A 185 45.33 -14.28 23.92
C PRO A 185 46.70 -14.84 23.51
N GLY A 186 47.48 -14.06 22.78
CA GLY A 186 48.85 -14.44 22.36
C GLY A 186 48.92 -15.33 21.12
N GLY A 187 47.84 -15.41 20.33
CA GLY A 187 47.86 -16.15 19.06
C GLY A 187 47.77 -17.67 19.21
N ALA A 188 47.08 -18.14 20.25
CA ALA A 188 46.81 -19.56 20.47
C ALA A 188 45.31 -19.86 20.44
N PHE A 189 44.94 -21.13 20.23
CA PHE A 189 43.59 -21.62 20.42
C PHE A 189 43.62 -22.91 21.23
N LYS A 190 42.49 -23.26 21.84
CA LYS A 190 42.30 -24.51 22.56
C LYS A 190 41.04 -25.21 22.07
N CYS A 191 41.20 -26.48 21.72
CA CYS A 191 40.09 -27.37 21.42
C CYS A 191 39.64 -28.11 22.68
N HIS A 192 38.33 -28.14 22.91
CA HIS A 192 37.71 -28.96 23.94
C HIS A 192 37.16 -30.21 23.26
N CYS A 193 37.87 -31.32 23.45
CA CYS A 193 37.56 -32.59 22.80
C CYS A 193 36.37 -33.30 23.50
N PRO A 194 35.45 -33.90 22.73
CA PRO A 194 34.45 -34.82 23.28
C PRO A 194 35.11 -36.08 23.88
N VAL A 195 34.35 -36.83 24.68
CA VAL A 195 34.81 -38.09 25.29
C VAL A 195 35.32 -39.04 24.20
N GLY A 196 36.51 -39.62 24.43
CA GLY A 196 37.17 -40.53 23.49
C GLY A 196 38.15 -39.88 22.53
N PHE A 197 38.21 -38.54 22.46
CA PHE A 197 39.16 -37.80 21.61
C PHE A 197 40.22 -37.06 22.44
N LYS A 198 41.43 -36.92 21.87
CA LYS A 198 42.55 -36.16 22.43
C LYS A 198 43.35 -35.53 21.30
N GLY A 199 43.96 -34.38 21.54
CA GLY A 199 44.82 -33.70 20.56
C GLY A 199 44.78 -32.18 20.69
N ALA A 200 45.56 -31.51 19.85
CA ALA A 200 45.59 -30.05 19.75
C ALA A 200 44.54 -29.48 18.77
N THR A 201 44.05 -30.31 17.84
CA THR A 201 43.06 -29.98 16.80
C THR A 201 42.00 -31.06 16.72
#